data_AF-A0A1H9IBW6-F1
#
_entry.id   AF-A0A1H9IBW6-F1
#
_cell.length_a   1.000
_cell.length_b   1.000
_cell.length_c   1.000
_cell.angle_alpha   90.00
_cell.angle_beta   90.00
_cell.angle_gamma   90.00
#
_symmetry.space_group_name_H-M   'P 1'
#
loop_
_entity.id
_entity.type
_entity.pdbx_description
1 polymer ?
#
loop_
_entity_poly.entity_id
_entity_poly.type
_entity_poly.pdbx_seq_one_letter_code
_entity_poly.pdbx_strand_id
1 'polypeptide(L)' 'MTDKKPSTYTPERAKYIKKYLTETVEDIKIRVPRGRKDYYKEAAANAGESLNSFAIRAMDYLIEMEKLQDKK' A
#
# COMPACT_ATOMS: atom_id res chain seq x y z
N MET A 1 -7.35 33.58 12.06
CA MET A 1 -8.62 33.23 11.38
C MET A 1 -8.48 31.78 10.93
N THR A 2 -9.26 30.85 11.47
CA THR A 2 -9.17 29.43 11.08
C THR A 2 -10.09 29.19 9.89
N ASP A 3 -9.54 29.20 8.68
CA ASP A 3 -10.23 28.74 7.48
C ASP A 3 -10.60 27.27 7.64
N LYS A 4 -11.87 26.99 7.98
CA LYS A 4 -12.42 25.64 7.96
C LYS A 4 -12.47 25.20 6.50
N LYS A 5 -11.56 24.29 6.09
CA LYS A 5 -11.62 23.62 4.79
C LYS A 5 -13.03 23.03 4.60
N PRO A 6 -13.68 23.24 3.44
CA PRO A 6 -15.01 22.67 3.18
C PRO A 6 -14.93 21.15 3.28
N SER A 7 -15.93 20.52 3.91
CA SER A 7 -15.94 19.06 4.04
C SER A 7 -16.03 18.43 2.66
N THR A 8 -15.02 17.64 2.30
CA THR A 8 -14.96 16.86 1.04
C THR A 8 -15.89 15.64 1.04
N TYR A 9 -16.76 15.54 2.04
CA TYR A 9 -17.67 14.43 2.23
C TYR A 9 -18.93 14.65 1.39
N THR A 10 -19.11 13.83 0.36
CA THR A 10 -20.41 13.64 -0.29
C THR A 10 -20.83 12.18 -0.14
N PRO A 11 -22.14 11.91 0.05
CA PRO A 11 -22.64 10.56 0.23
C PRO A 11 -22.33 9.64 -0.96
N GLU A 12 -22.24 10.19 -2.17
CA GLU A 12 -21.84 9.47 -3.38
C GLU A 12 -20.38 9.03 -3.33
N ARG A 13 -19.46 9.94 -2.98
CA ARG A 13 -18.02 9.61 -2.82
C ARG A 13 -17.81 8.53 -1.76
N ALA A 14 -18.56 8.57 -0.65
CA ALA A 14 -18.49 7.55 0.39
C ALA A 14 -18.92 6.17 -0.12
N LYS A 15 -19.96 6.08 -0.96
CA LYS A 15 -20.39 4.81 -1.59
C LYS A 15 -19.34 4.25 -2.53
N TYR A 16 -18.74 5.09 -3.38
CA TYR A 16 -17.67 4.66 -4.30
C TYR A 16 -16.43 4.17 -3.56
N ILE A 17 -15.99 4.90 -2.53
CA ILE A 17 -14.86 4.49 -1.69
C ILE A 17 -15.15 3.15 -1.02
N LYS A 18 -16.36 2.97 -0.46
CA LYS A 18 -16.75 1.71 0.16
C LYS A 18 -16.71 0.55 -0.84
N LYS A 19 -17.27 0.74 -2.04
CA LYS A 19 -17.27 -0.29 -3.11
C LYS A 19 -15.86 -0.70 -3.51
N TYR A 20 -14.97 0.28 -3.72
CA TYR A 20 -13.57 0.03 -4.04
C TYR A 20 -12.88 -0.79 -2.94
N LEU A 21 -13.02 -0.37 -1.68
CA LEU A 21 -12.42 -1.07 -0.54
C LEU A 21 -12.93 -2.49 -0.35
N THR A 22 -14.19 -2.79 -0.71
CA THR A 22 -14.76 -4.13 -0.51
C THR A 22 -14.54 -5.09 -1.68
N GLU A 23 -14.49 -4.59 -2.92
CA GLU A 23 -14.50 -5.43 -4.12
C GLU A 23 -13.14 -5.56 -4.81
N THR A 24 -12.20 -4.64 -4.56
CA THR A 24 -10.98 -4.53 -5.38
C THR A 24 -9.68 -4.76 -4.64
N VAL A 25 -9.68 -4.70 -3.31
CA VAL A 25 -8.46 -4.77 -2.49
C VAL A 25 -8.68 -5.69 -1.30
N GLU A 26 -7.61 -6.37 -0.89
CA GLU A 26 -7.57 -7.17 0.33
C GLU A 26 -6.61 -6.52 1.35
N ASP A 27 -6.97 -6.59 2.63
CA ASP A 27 -6.15 -6.04 3.72
C ASP A 27 -5.15 -7.08 4.23
N ILE A 28 -3.85 -6.78 4.11
CA ILE A 28 -2.76 -7.61 4.65
C ILE A 28 -2.16 -6.92 5.89
N LYS A 29 -2.33 -7.54 7.06
CA LYS A 29 -1.73 -7.03 8.32
C LYS A 29 -0.39 -7.68 8.61
N ILE A 30 0.70 -6.94 8.36
CA ILE A 30 2.07 -7.40 8.58
C ILE A 30 2.62 -6.84 9.89
N ARG A 31 3.17 -7.71 10.76
CA ARG A 31 3.93 -7.28 11.94
C ARG A 31 5.41 -7.20 11.57
N VAL A 32 5.96 -6.00 11.62
CA VAL A 32 7.39 -5.77 11.38
C VAL A 32 8.14 -5.57 12.70
N PRO A 33 9.42 -5.98 12.79
CA PRO A 33 10.26 -5.67 13.94
C PRO A 33 10.34 -4.15 14.18
N ARG A 34 10.55 -3.76 15.45
CA ARG A 34 10.71 -2.34 15.80
C ARG A 34 11.85 -1.72 14.99
N GLY A 35 11.64 -0.50 14.48
CA GLY A 35 12.59 0.24 13.64
C GLY A 35 12.58 -0.14 12.15
N ARG A 36 12.08 -1.32 11.78
CA ARG A 36 12.06 -1.74 10.36
C ARG A 36 11.00 -1.01 9.53
N LYS A 37 9.92 -0.54 10.16
CA LYS A 37 8.89 0.25 9.49
C LYS A 37 9.47 1.50 8.80
N ASP A 38 10.33 2.23 9.50
CA ASP A 38 10.89 3.48 8.99
C ASP A 38 11.94 3.21 7.90
N TYR A 39 12.75 2.15 8.08
CA TYR A 39 13.62 1.64 7.03
C TYR A 39 12.87 1.35 5.70
N TYR A 40 11.71 0.68 5.76
CA TYR A 40 10.91 0.42 4.56
C TYR A 40 10.29 1.69 3.98
N LYS A 41 9.91 2.66 4.81
CA LYS A 41 9.38 3.94 4.33
C LYS A 41 10.44 4.74 3.58
N GLU A 42 11.66 4.79 4.11
CA GLU A 42 12.78 5.47 3.44
C GLU A 42 13.12 4.79 2.11
N ALA A 43 13.17 3.46 2.09
CA ALA A 43 13.37 2.70 0.85
C ALA A 43 12.28 2.97 -0.19
N ALA A 44 11.01 3.00 0.23
CA ALA A 44 9.88 3.33 -0.65
C ALA A 44 9.97 4.78 -1.17
N ALA A 45 10.29 5.74 -0.29
CA ALA A 45 10.44 7.14 -0.67
C ALA A 45 11.59 7.35 -1.67
N ASN A 46 12.73 6.67 -1.48
CA ASN A 46 13.86 6.69 -2.40
C ASN A 46 13.51 6.07 -3.76
N ALA A 47 12.62 5.08 -3.78
CA ALA A 47 12.09 4.49 -5.01
C ALA A 47 10.99 5.35 -5.69
N GLY A 48 10.55 6.45 -5.04
CA GLY A 48 9.44 7.27 -5.53
C GLY A 48 8.07 6.59 -5.43
N GLU A 49 7.95 5.53 -4.61
CA GLU A 49 6.76 4.70 -4.47
C GLU A 49 6.10 4.89 -3.09
N SER A 50 4.79 4.58 -3.01
CA SER A 50 4.14 4.44 -1.70
C SER A 50 4.65 3.19 -0.98
N LEU A 51 4.61 3.18 0.36
CA LEU A 51 5.00 1.98 1.13
C LEU A 51 4.20 0.74 0.72
N ASN A 52 2.91 0.91 0.36
CA ASN A 52 2.06 -0.18 -0.10
C ASN A 52 2.54 -0.73 -1.45
N SER A 53 2.71 0.15 -2.44
CA SER A 53 3.20 -0.23 -3.77
C SER A 53 4.57 -0.89 -3.70
N PHE A 54 5.46 -0.35 -2.86
CA PHE A 54 6.79 -0.91 -2.62
C PHE A 54 6.72 -2.33 -2.03
N ALA A 55 5.84 -2.54 -1.05
CA ALA A 55 5.66 -3.86 -0.44
C ALA A 55 5.12 -4.89 -1.43
N ILE A 56 4.10 -4.52 -2.23
CA ILE A 56 3.54 -5.40 -3.28
C ILE A 56 4.61 -5.76 -4.30
N ARG A 57 5.34 -4.77 -4.83
CA ARG A 57 6.42 -4.98 -5.79
C ARG A 57 7.50 -5.92 -5.25
N ALA A 58 7.86 -5.78 -3.97
CA ALA A 58 8.84 -6.66 -3.34
C ALA A 58 8.33 -8.10 -3.21
N MET A 59 7.04 -8.30 -2.87
CA MET A 59 6.43 -9.63 -2.81
C MET A 59 6.37 -10.28 -4.20
N ASP A 60 5.90 -9.56 -5.21
CA ASP A 60 5.82 -10.06 -6.59
C ASP A 60 7.18 -10.46 -7.14
N TYR A 61 8.20 -9.62 -6.91
CA TYR A 61 9.58 -9.91 -7.30
C TYR A 61 10.10 -11.21 -6.68
N LEU A 62 9.86 -11.43 -5.38
CA LEU A 62 10.28 -12.65 -4.70
C LEU A 62 9.61 -13.90 -5.30
N ILE A 63 8.29 -13.84 -5.54
CA ILE A 63 7.52 -14.92 -6.15
C ILE A 63 8.02 -15.23 -7.57
N GLU A 64 8.32 -14.20 -8.36
CA GLU A 64 8.82 -14.38 -9.72
C GLU A 64 10.22 -15.01 -9.74
N MET A 65 11.11 -14.59 -8.84
CA MET A 65 12.45 -15.17 -8.71
C MET A 65 12.42 -16.64 -8.29
N GLU A 66 11.53 -17.02 -7.36
CA GLU A 66 11.33 -18.42 -6.95
C GLU A 66 10.88 -19.30 -8.12
N LYS A 67 9.87 -18.85 -8.88
CA LYS A 67 9.38 -19.55 -10.09
C LYS A 67 10.46 -19.75 -11.16
N LEU A 68 11.44 -18.86 -11.24
CA LEU A 68 12.57 -18.98 -12.17
C LEU A 68 13.63 -19.97 -11.69
N GLN A 69 13.77 -20.15 -10.38
CA GLN A 69 14.68 -21.14 -9.78
C GLN A 69 14.15 -22.56 -9.93
N ASP A 70 12.84 -22.77 -9.80
CA ASP A 70 12.21 -24.09 -9.95
C ASP A 70 12.19 -24.63 -11.40
N LYS A 71 12.46 -23.76 -12.39
CA LYS A 71 12.53 -24.12 -13.81
C LYS A 71 13.94 -24.49 -14.28
N LYS A 72 14.92 -24.51 -13.38
CA LYS A 72 16.31 -24.92 -13.65
C LYS A 72 16.59 -26.28 -13.04
#